data_AF-A0AAY4AYJ5-F1
#
_entry.id   AF-A0AAY4AYJ5-F1
#
_cell.length_a   1.000
_cell.length_b   1.000
_cell.length_c   1.000
_cell.angle_alpha   90.00
_cell.angle_beta   90.00
_cell.angle_gamma   90.00
#
_symmetry.space_group_name_H-M   'P 1'
#
loop_
_entity.id
_entity.type
_entity.pdbx_description
1 polymer ?
#
loop_
_entity_poly.entity_id
_entity_poly.type
_entity_poly.pdbx_seq_one_letter_code
_entity_poly.pdbx_strand_id
1 'polypeptide(L)'
;MKALHAILLFSVCLPVLLAGVPRTRRSLWDLRELIECVLPKSYPLIDFGDYGCYCGKGGSGVAVDQLDRCCENHDHCYTAAMNLPACASPLDLDNPYTHGYYYECDHTTKTITCLREWPSLQVLCVCVWGVYTCVAQYLNT
;
A
#
# COMPACT_ATOMS: atom_id res chain seq x y z
N MET A 1 -0.95 45.29 29.37
CA MET A 1 0.01 44.16 29.35
C MET A 1 -0.67 42.78 29.22
N LYS A 2 -1.84 42.53 29.83
CA LYS A 2 -2.54 41.22 29.75
C LYS A 2 -3.15 40.91 28.38
N ALA A 3 -3.71 41.92 27.70
CA ALA A 3 -4.30 41.76 26.36
C ALA A 3 -3.27 41.44 25.27
N LEU A 4 -2.06 42.00 25.36
CA LEU A 4 -0.98 41.77 24.40
C LEU A 4 -0.47 40.31 24.46
N HIS A 5 -0.39 39.74 25.67
CA HIS A 5 -0.04 38.33 25.88
C HIS A 5 -1.14 37.39 25.36
N ALA A 6 -2.41 37.74 25.54
CA ALA A 6 -3.52 36.95 25.01
C ALA A 6 -3.56 36.93 23.47
N ILE A 7 -3.26 38.06 22.82
CA ILE A 7 -3.19 38.18 21.35
C ILE A 7 -1.99 37.38 20.79
N LEU A 8 -0.83 37.43 21.46
CA LEU A 8 0.35 36.64 21.08
C LEU A 8 0.11 35.13 21.22
N LEU A 9 -0.57 34.68 22.28
CA LEU A 9 -0.93 33.26 22.46
C LEU A 9 -1.91 32.76 21.40
N PHE A 10 -2.86 33.59 20.98
CA PHE A 10 -3.82 33.26 19.91
C PHE A 10 -3.15 33.19 18.54
N SER A 11 -2.20 34.11 18.26
CA SER A 11 -1.42 34.15 17.02
C SER A 11 -0.48 32.95 16.84
N VAL A 12 -0.03 32.32 17.93
CA VAL A 12 0.88 31.16 17.89
C VAL A 12 0.12 29.84 17.81
N CYS A 13 -1.12 29.76 18.32
CA CYS A 13 -1.92 28.53 18.26
C CYS A 13 -2.72 28.36 16.96
N LEU A 14 -3.11 29.46 16.31
CA LEU A 14 -3.91 29.40 15.07
C LEU A 14 -3.19 28.72 13.88
N PRO A 15 -1.86 28.86 13.69
CA PRO A 15 -1.14 28.15 12.63
C PRO A 15 -1.06 26.63 12.87
N VAL A 16 -1.03 26.19 14.12
CA VAL A 16 -0.95 24.76 14.48
C VAL A 16 -2.28 24.05 14.22
N LEU A 17 -3.40 24.76 14.35
CA LEU A 17 -4.74 24.24 14.04
C LEU A 17 -5.06 24.22 12.53
N LEU A 18 -4.39 25.08 11.74
CA LEU A 18 -4.58 25.18 10.29
C LEU A 18 -3.54 24.40 9.47
N ALA A 19 -2.48 23.88 10.10
CA ALA A 19 -1.61 22.87 9.51
C ALA A 19 -2.34 21.52 9.46
N GLY A 20 -3.46 21.48 8.74
CA GLY A 20 -3.99 20.23 8.23
C GLY A 20 -2.88 19.59 7.41
N VAL A 21 -2.35 18.46 7.88
CA VAL A 21 -1.56 17.56 7.04
C VAL A 21 -2.38 17.39 5.75
N PRO A 22 -1.84 17.72 4.57
CA PRO A 22 -2.54 17.49 3.33
C PRO A 22 -2.64 15.97 3.19
N ARG A 23 -3.75 15.40 3.68
CA ARG A 23 -4.14 14.02 3.37
C ARG A 23 -4.63 14.04 1.93
N THR A 24 -3.71 14.12 0.98
CA THR A 24 -4.00 13.79 -0.40
C THR A 24 -4.16 12.29 -0.47
N ARG A 25 -5.30 11.77 0.01
CA ARG A 25 -5.71 10.40 -0.23
C ARG A 25 -5.80 10.21 -1.73
N ARG A 26 -4.96 9.36 -2.29
CA ARG A 26 -5.39 8.55 -3.42
C ARG A 26 -4.70 7.18 -3.36
N SER A 27 -5.25 6.31 -2.52
CA SER A 27 -4.95 4.87 -2.39
C SER A 27 -4.47 4.13 -3.66
N LEU A 28 -5.15 4.33 -4.79
CA LEU A 28 -4.76 3.73 -6.09
C LEU A 28 -3.46 4.30 -6.66
N TRP A 29 -3.16 5.56 -6.38
CA TRP A 29 -1.91 6.21 -6.78
C TRP A 29 -0.77 5.78 -5.86
N ASP A 30 -1.01 5.66 -4.55
CA ASP A 30 -0.03 5.10 -3.62
C ASP A 30 0.33 3.65 -4.01
N LEU A 31 -0.69 2.85 -4.36
CA LEU A 31 -0.50 1.51 -4.92
C LEU A 31 0.32 1.55 -6.21
N ARG A 32 0.02 2.49 -7.11
CA ARG A 32 0.74 2.65 -8.38
C ARG A 32 2.20 3.04 -8.16
N GLU A 33 2.49 3.97 -7.28
CA GLU A 33 3.85 4.42 -6.99
C GLU A 33 4.68 3.29 -6.33
N LEU A 34 4.05 2.52 -5.43
CA LEU A 34 4.64 1.31 -4.86
C LEU A 34 5.02 0.32 -5.97
N ILE A 35 4.11 0.07 -6.91
CA ILE A 35 4.38 -0.79 -8.08
C ILE A 35 5.54 -0.26 -8.92
N GLU A 36 5.53 1.03 -9.24
CA GLU A 36 6.54 1.68 -10.08
C GLU A 36 7.93 1.64 -9.48
N CYS A 37 8.05 1.62 -8.14
CA CYS A 37 9.33 1.44 -7.45
C CYS A 37 10.01 0.12 -7.86
N VAL A 38 9.25 -0.98 -7.91
CA VAL A 38 9.78 -2.32 -8.20
C VAL A 38 9.83 -2.58 -9.71
N LEU A 39 8.79 -2.13 -10.43
CA LEU A 39 8.55 -2.40 -11.84
C LEU A 39 8.27 -1.11 -12.63
N PRO A 40 9.29 -0.25 -12.84
CA PRO A 40 9.11 1.13 -13.35
C PRO A 40 8.58 1.24 -14.79
N LYS A 41 8.58 0.15 -15.56
CA LYS A 41 8.14 0.13 -16.96
C LYS A 41 6.89 -0.73 -17.20
N SER A 42 6.18 -1.10 -16.14
CA SER A 42 5.04 -2.01 -16.22
C SER A 42 3.71 -1.33 -15.88
N TYR A 43 2.62 -1.92 -16.33
CA TYR A 43 1.27 -1.62 -15.86
C TYR A 43 0.64 -2.91 -15.36
N PRO A 44 1.11 -3.50 -14.24
CA PRO A 44 0.80 -4.88 -13.88
C PRO A 44 -0.69 -5.15 -13.67
N LEU A 45 -1.45 -4.14 -13.24
CA LEU A 45 -2.90 -4.24 -13.11
C LEU A 45 -3.60 -4.44 -14.48
N ILE A 46 -2.99 -3.97 -15.56
CA ILE A 46 -3.45 -4.15 -16.95
C ILE A 46 -2.78 -5.38 -17.56
N ASP A 47 -1.48 -5.55 -17.34
CA ASP A 47 -0.67 -6.58 -17.99
C ASP A 47 -0.96 -8.00 -17.45
N PHE A 48 -1.31 -8.11 -16.16
CA PHE A 48 -1.43 -9.39 -15.46
C PHE A 48 -2.66 -9.50 -14.54
N GLY A 49 -3.55 -8.50 -14.50
CA GLY A 49 -4.66 -8.45 -13.55
C GLY A 49 -5.85 -9.40 -13.81
N ASP A 50 -5.80 -10.18 -14.90
CA ASP A 50 -6.81 -11.19 -15.27
C ASP A 50 -6.11 -12.40 -15.93
N TYR A 51 -5.07 -12.90 -15.26
CA TYR A 51 -4.20 -13.97 -15.76
C TYR A 51 -4.26 -15.22 -14.89
N GLY A 52 -4.25 -16.38 -15.52
CA GLY A 52 -4.15 -17.67 -14.84
C GLY A 52 -5.35 -17.95 -13.93
N CYS A 53 -5.07 -18.59 -12.79
CA CYS A 53 -6.07 -18.98 -11.81
C CYS A 53 -6.17 -18.03 -10.61
N TYR A 54 -5.15 -17.18 -10.38
CA TYR A 54 -5.02 -16.35 -9.19
C TYR A 54 -4.73 -14.88 -9.46
N CYS A 55 -4.19 -14.49 -10.62
CA CYS A 55 -3.95 -13.07 -10.88
C CYS A 55 -5.26 -12.37 -11.26
N GLY A 56 -6.02 -11.94 -10.26
CA GLY A 56 -7.30 -11.26 -10.44
C GLY A 56 -8.10 -11.22 -9.15
N LYS A 57 -9.44 -11.14 -9.26
CA LYS A 57 -10.32 -11.16 -8.09
C LYS A 57 -10.59 -12.60 -7.65
N GLY A 58 -10.13 -12.93 -6.44
CA GLY A 58 -10.21 -14.29 -5.91
C GLY A 58 -9.17 -15.19 -6.58
N GLY A 59 -9.32 -16.49 -6.43
CA GLY A 59 -8.42 -17.45 -7.07
C GLY A 59 -8.65 -18.84 -6.53
N SER A 60 -8.47 -19.86 -7.37
CA SER A 60 -8.62 -21.25 -6.95
C SER A 60 -8.00 -22.22 -7.95
N GLY A 61 -7.64 -23.41 -7.47
CA GLY A 61 -7.05 -24.46 -8.29
C GLY A 61 -5.53 -24.46 -8.21
N VAL A 62 -4.86 -24.85 -9.30
CA VAL A 62 -3.40 -24.96 -9.34
C VAL A 62 -2.85 -23.84 -10.21
N ALA A 63 -1.96 -23.01 -9.66
CA ALA A 63 -1.39 -21.93 -10.43
C ALA A 63 -0.68 -22.45 -11.69
N VAL A 64 -0.96 -21.82 -12.83
CA VAL A 64 -0.61 -22.33 -14.17
C VAL A 64 0.86 -22.16 -14.52
N ASP A 65 1.54 -21.21 -13.88
CA ASP A 65 2.97 -20.93 -14.03
C ASP A 65 3.53 -20.17 -12.81
N GLN A 66 4.75 -19.64 -12.95
CA GLN A 66 5.42 -18.89 -11.88
C GLN A 66 4.80 -17.50 -11.64
N LEU A 67 4.24 -16.84 -12.67
CA LEU A 67 3.54 -15.57 -12.52
C LEU A 67 2.27 -15.77 -11.69
N ASP A 68 1.48 -16.79 -12.05
CA ASP A 68 0.25 -17.14 -11.35
C ASP A 68 0.54 -17.59 -9.91
N ARG A 69 1.70 -18.23 -9.66
CA ARG A 69 2.18 -18.54 -8.29
C ARG A 69 2.47 -17.29 -7.46
N CYS A 70 2.96 -16.22 -8.08
CA CYS A 70 3.14 -14.94 -7.37
C CYS A 70 1.80 -14.40 -6.87
N CYS A 71 0.75 -14.50 -7.69
CA CYS A 71 -0.60 -14.07 -7.36
C CYS A 71 -1.27 -14.98 -6.32
N GLU A 72 -1.08 -16.30 -6.40
CA GLU A 72 -1.54 -17.24 -5.37
C GLU A 72 -0.96 -16.87 -3.99
N ASN A 73 0.35 -16.58 -3.93
CA ASN A 73 1.00 -16.16 -2.70
C ASN A 73 0.50 -14.79 -2.21
N HIS A 74 0.17 -13.88 -3.13
CA HIS A 74 -0.44 -12.59 -2.79
C HIS A 74 -1.81 -12.78 -2.12
N ASP A 75 -2.66 -13.63 -2.68
CA ASP A 75 -4.00 -13.90 -2.13
C ASP A 75 -3.92 -14.55 -0.76
N HIS A 76 -2.98 -15.47 -0.55
CA HIS A 76 -2.69 -16.03 0.77
C HIS A 76 -2.21 -14.98 1.76
N CYS A 77 -1.31 -14.08 1.34
CA CYS A 77 -0.83 -12.98 2.18
C CYS A 77 -1.98 -12.05 2.58
N TYR A 78 -2.81 -11.65 1.62
CA TYR A 78 -3.95 -10.78 1.87
C TYR A 78 -4.98 -11.44 2.79
N THR A 79 -5.30 -12.71 2.57
CA THR A 79 -6.20 -13.48 3.43
C THR A 79 -5.66 -13.58 4.85
N ALA A 80 -4.37 -13.87 5.01
CA ALA A 80 -3.73 -13.88 6.32
C ALA A 80 -3.77 -12.50 6.99
N ALA A 81 -3.54 -11.42 6.23
CA ALA A 81 -3.61 -10.06 6.72
C ALA A 81 -5.02 -9.72 7.25
N MET A 82 -6.07 -10.09 6.51
CA MET A 82 -7.47 -9.85 6.91
C MET A 82 -7.88 -10.61 8.17
N ASN A 83 -7.19 -11.71 8.51
CA ASN A 83 -7.42 -12.44 9.75
C ASN A 83 -6.71 -11.82 10.97
N LEU A 84 -5.88 -10.79 10.79
CA LEU A 84 -5.21 -10.11 11.89
C LEU A 84 -6.17 -9.15 12.61
N PRO A 85 -6.16 -9.08 13.96
CA PRO A 85 -6.97 -8.12 14.72
C PRO A 85 -6.72 -6.67 14.31
N ALA A 86 -5.51 -6.35 13.85
CA ALA A 86 -5.15 -5.02 13.39
C ALA A 86 -5.86 -4.62 12.08
N CYS A 87 -6.28 -5.59 11.27
CA CYS A 87 -7.02 -5.40 10.03
C CYS A 87 -8.52 -5.71 10.19
N ALA A 88 -8.96 -6.04 11.40
CA ALA A 88 -10.34 -6.39 11.70
C ALA A 88 -11.20 -5.12 11.80
N SER A 89 -11.38 -4.43 10.67
CA SER A 89 -12.29 -3.29 10.57
C SER A 89 -13.71 -3.78 10.27
N PRO A 90 -14.71 -3.49 11.11
CA PRO A 90 -16.10 -3.93 10.91
C PRO A 90 -16.78 -3.30 9.68
N LEU A 91 -16.11 -2.36 9.00
CA LEU A 91 -16.59 -1.65 7.82
C LEU A 91 -15.70 -1.88 6.58
N ASP A 92 -14.77 -2.85 6.62
CA ASP A 92 -13.85 -3.16 5.51
C ASP A 92 -13.03 -1.92 5.07
N LEU A 93 -12.73 -1.04 6.03
CA LEU A 93 -12.01 0.22 5.79
C LEU A 93 -10.52 0.02 5.55
N ASP A 94 -9.97 -1.16 5.86
CA ASP A 94 -8.60 -1.53 5.52
C ASP A 94 -8.50 -2.01 4.06
N ASN A 95 -9.30 -1.42 3.17
CA ASN A 95 -9.24 -1.70 1.76
C ASN A 95 -8.10 -0.89 1.13
N PRO A 96 -7.14 -1.54 0.43
CA PRO A 96 -6.01 -0.90 -0.25
C PRO A 96 -6.43 0.10 -1.33
N TYR A 97 -7.68 0.07 -1.78
CA TYR A 97 -8.28 1.02 -2.72
C TYR A 97 -8.90 2.24 -2.04
N THR A 98 -8.91 2.30 -0.71
CA THR A 98 -9.52 3.42 0.03
C THR A 98 -8.54 4.08 1.00
N HIS A 99 -7.54 3.35 1.50
CA HIS A 99 -6.47 3.84 2.37
C HIS A 99 -5.12 3.82 1.64
N GLY A 100 -4.33 4.88 1.87
CA GLY A 100 -2.99 5.00 1.29
C GLY A 100 -1.97 4.16 2.03
N TYR A 101 -0.89 3.79 1.35
CA TYR A 101 0.23 3.09 1.95
C TYR A 101 1.26 4.09 2.49
N TYR A 102 1.96 3.70 3.56
CA TYR A 102 3.11 4.42 4.08
C TYR A 102 4.36 3.60 3.83
N TYR A 103 5.24 4.09 2.96
CA TYR A 103 6.41 3.35 2.53
C TYR A 103 7.54 4.28 2.08
N GLU A 104 8.76 3.75 2.06
CA GLU A 104 9.91 4.37 1.40
C GLU A 104 10.37 3.46 0.26
N CYS A 105 10.75 4.06 -0.87
CA CYS A 105 11.35 3.36 -2.00
C CYS A 105 12.83 3.69 -2.11
N ASP A 106 13.69 2.67 -2.10
CA ASP A 106 15.05 2.80 -2.61
C ASP A 106 15.04 2.51 -4.11
N HIS A 107 15.07 3.56 -4.93
CA HIS A 107 15.07 3.44 -6.39
C HIS A 107 16.34 2.79 -6.96
N THR A 108 17.44 2.75 -6.20
CA THR A 108 18.69 2.11 -6.63
C THR A 108 18.57 0.60 -6.55
N THR A 109 18.07 0.10 -5.42
CA THR A 109 17.90 -1.35 -5.18
C THR A 109 16.52 -1.86 -5.58
N LYS A 110 15.58 -0.96 -5.89
CA LYS A 110 14.15 -1.23 -6.14
C LYS A 110 13.47 -1.95 -4.96
N THR A 111 13.88 -1.57 -3.76
CA THR A 111 13.39 -2.15 -2.51
C THR A 111 12.40 -1.21 -1.83
N ILE A 112 11.36 -1.78 -1.22
CA ILE A 112 10.34 -1.03 -0.50
C ILE A 112 10.44 -1.33 0.98
N THR A 113 10.44 -0.27 1.78
CA THR A 113 10.35 -0.34 3.24
C THR A 113 8.94 0.10 3.65
N CYS A 114 8.12 -0.84 4.10
CA CYS A 114 6.77 -0.56 4.60
C CYS A 114 6.83 0.03 6.01
N LEU A 115 6.40 1.28 6.18
CA LEU A 115 6.51 2.02 7.42
C LEU A 115 5.39 1.65 8.41
N ARG A 116 5.74 1.64 9.71
CA ARG A 116 4.82 1.31 10.80
C ARG A 116 4.07 2.55 11.30
N GLU A 117 3.28 3.17 10.43
CA GLU A 117 2.33 4.21 10.88
C GLU A 117 0.98 3.57 11.27
N TRP A 118 0.53 2.59 10.48
CA TRP A 118 -0.70 1.83 10.72
C TRP A 118 -0.44 0.33 10.51
N PRO A 119 -0.61 -0.52 11.53
CA PRO A 119 -0.25 -1.94 11.43
C PRO A 119 -0.98 -2.69 10.31
N SER A 120 -2.27 -2.41 10.04
CA SER A 120 -3.01 -3.02 8.94
C SER A 120 -2.41 -2.67 7.58
N LEU A 121 -2.20 -1.37 7.34
CA LEU A 121 -1.64 -0.85 6.09
C LEU A 121 -0.18 -1.30 5.89
N GLN A 122 0.58 -1.48 6.97
CA GLN A 122 1.93 -2.04 6.90
C GLN A 122 1.92 -3.47 6.38
N VAL A 123 1.05 -4.33 6.91
CA VAL A 123 0.96 -5.73 6.46
C VAL A 123 0.51 -5.80 5.00
N LEU A 124 -0.47 -4.97 4.61
CA LEU A 124 -0.92 -4.90 3.22
C LEU A 124 0.19 -4.40 2.28
N CYS A 125 0.96 -3.38 2.68
CA CYS A 125 2.13 -2.93 1.92
C CYS A 125 3.12 -4.07 1.67
N VAL A 126 3.38 -4.91 2.70
CA VAL A 126 4.29 -6.05 2.56
C VAL A 126 3.75 -7.07 1.55
N CYS A 127 2.45 -7.37 1.57
CA CYS A 127 1.84 -8.27 0.59
C CYS A 127 2.00 -7.73 -0.85
N VAL A 128 1.72 -6.45 -1.06
CA VAL A 128 1.85 -5.78 -2.37
C VAL A 128 3.31 -5.79 -2.83
N TRP A 129 4.25 -5.43 -1.96
CA TRP A 129 5.68 -5.50 -2.30
C TRP A 129 6.12 -6.92 -2.67
N GLY A 130 5.66 -7.92 -1.93
CA GLY A 130 5.96 -9.33 -2.19
C GLY A 130 5.50 -9.82 -3.57
N VAL A 131 4.29 -9.47 -4.00
CA VAL A 131 3.82 -9.89 -5.33
C VAL A 131 4.62 -9.23 -6.44
N TYR A 132 4.91 -7.92 -6.35
CA TYR A 132 5.62 -7.23 -7.42
C TYR A 132 7.11 -7.53 -7.48
N THR A 133 7.74 -7.88 -6.36
CA THR A 133 9.10 -8.42 -6.39
C THR A 133 9.15 -9.81 -7.02
N CYS A 134 8.17 -10.67 -6.75
CA CYS A 134 8.03 -11.96 -7.41
C CYS A 134 7.80 -11.82 -8.92
N VAL A 135 6.88 -10.94 -9.33
CA VAL A 135 6.63 -10.62 -10.75
C VAL A 135 7.88 -10.04 -11.41
N ALA A 136 8.62 -9.16 -10.73
CA ALA A 136 9.87 -8.64 -11.25
C ALA A 136 10.92 -9.73 -11.48
N GLN A 137 11.00 -10.73 -10.61
CA GLN A 137 11.89 -11.86 -10.82
C GLN A 137 11.46 -12.67 -12.05
N TYR A 138 10.17 -12.99 -12.18
CA TYR A 138 9.62 -13.69 -13.35
C TYR A 138 9.88 -12.96 -14.68
N LEU A 139 9.76 -11.63 -14.71
CA LEU A 139 10.00 -10.85 -15.93
C LEU A 139 11.49 -10.74 -16.31
N ASN A 140 12.40 -11.09 -15.40
CA ASN A 140 13.85 -11.08 -15.63
C ASN A 140 14.44 -12.47 -15.89
N THR A 141 13.62 -13.53 -15.90
CA THR A 141 14.01 -14.89 -16.32
C THR A 141 13.77 -15.10 -17.79
#